data_AF-A0A142XQG6-F1
#
_entry.id   AF-A0A142XQG6-F1
#
_cell.length_a   1.000
_cell.length_b   1.000
_cell.length_c   1.000
_cell.angle_alpha   90.00
_cell.angle_beta   90.00
_cell.angle_gamma   90.00
#
_symmetry.space_group_name_H-M   'P 1'
#
loop_
_entity.id
_entity.type
_entity.pdbx_description
1 polymer ?
#
loop_
_entity_poly.entity_id
_entity_poly.type
_entity_poly.pdbx_seq_one_letter_code
_entity_poly.pdbx_strand_id
1 'polypeptide(L)'
;MDLLLVALALVPLEWVLFPFSIAFTIGHTAEEVIGDGGPFWCYYRRHFGRGIDDILGVILFSTLAGILILLAIYGYLCGSAFCLGVLIGARFGDAWLSHVCMRNTAPGPNPGLATSLLYLVEVAVVTLSGVPVSPLGFTIAWGAFAAFWVVSFLIRKR
;
A
#
# COMPACT_ATOMS: atom_id res chain seq x y z
N MET A 1 -35.71 -17.87 1.82
CA MET A 1 -34.44 -17.13 1.74
C MET A 1 -33.69 -17.45 3.02
N ASP A 2 -32.50 -18.02 2.92
CA ASP A 2 -31.73 -18.52 4.06
C ASP A 2 -31.40 -17.36 5.02
N LEU A 3 -31.62 -17.53 6.32
CA LEU A 3 -31.37 -16.51 7.36
C LEU A 3 -29.91 -16.04 7.33
N LEU A 4 -28.99 -16.92 6.94
CA LEU A 4 -27.59 -16.61 6.72
C LEU A 4 -27.37 -15.60 5.58
N LEU A 5 -28.06 -15.77 4.45
CA LEU A 5 -27.98 -14.87 3.30
C LEU A 5 -28.56 -13.48 3.60
N VAL A 6 -29.63 -13.43 4.40
CA VAL A 6 -30.20 -12.16 4.88
C VAL A 6 -29.25 -11.45 5.83
N ALA A 7 -28.64 -12.18 6.77
CA ALA A 7 -27.66 -11.62 7.69
C ALA A 7 -26.41 -11.08 6.98
N LEU A 8 -25.91 -11.80 5.98
CA LEU A 8 -24.76 -11.35 5.17
C LEU A 8 -25.08 -10.12 4.31
N ALA A 9 -26.31 -9.99 3.83
CA ALA A 9 -26.75 -8.80 3.07
C ALA A 9 -26.83 -7.52 3.92
N LEU A 10 -26.81 -7.63 5.26
CA LEU A 10 -26.85 -6.50 6.19
C LEU A 10 -25.46 -6.08 6.69
N VAL A 11 -24.40 -6.84 6.39
CA VAL A 11 -23.04 -6.47 6.77
C VAL A 11 -22.53 -5.41 5.79
N PRO A 12 -22.11 -4.22 6.26
CA PRO A 12 -21.51 -3.22 5.37
C PRO A 12 -20.31 -3.82 4.66
N LEU A 13 -20.22 -3.64 3.35
CA LEU A 13 -19.13 -4.18 2.54
C LEU A 13 -17.77 -3.71 3.06
N GLU A 14 -17.69 -2.47 3.53
CA GLU A 14 -16.51 -1.86 4.13
C GLU A 14 -16.00 -2.66 5.32
N TRP A 15 -16.90 -3.22 6.14
CA TRP A 15 -16.54 -4.03 7.29
C TRP A 15 -15.98 -5.40 6.87
N VAL A 16 -16.43 -5.92 5.73
CA VAL A 16 -15.88 -7.14 5.12
C VAL A 16 -14.49 -6.86 4.55
N LEU A 17 -14.28 -5.71 3.90
CA LEU A 17 -13.00 -5.33 3.29
C LEU A 17 -11.92 -4.97 4.32
N PHE A 18 -12.31 -4.38 5.45
CA PHE A 18 -11.39 -3.98 6.52
C PHE A 18 -10.38 -5.06 6.96
N PRO A 19 -10.78 -6.28 7.37
CA PRO A 19 -9.83 -7.30 7.83
C PRO A 19 -8.85 -7.73 6.73
N PHE A 20 -9.28 -7.78 5.47
CA PHE A 20 -8.37 -8.04 4.35
C PHE A 20 -7.38 -6.91 4.18
N SER A 21 -7.84 -5.66 4.32
CA SER A 21 -6.99 -4.48 4.25
C SER A 21 -5.87 -4.55 5.30
N ILE A 22 -6.20 -4.90 6.54
CA ILE A 22 -5.20 -5.09 7.61
C ILE A 22 -4.24 -6.23 7.30
N ALA A 23 -4.77 -7.39 6.85
CA ALA A 23 -3.95 -8.54 6.49
C ALA A 23 -2.97 -8.21 5.34
N PHE A 24 -3.41 -7.44 4.35
CA PHE A 24 -2.55 -6.98 3.26
C PHE A 24 -1.45 -6.05 3.77
N THR A 25 -1.75 -5.09 4.64
CA THR A 25 -0.71 -4.21 5.23
C THR A 25 0.34 -5.03 5.98
N ILE A 26 -0.09 -5.93 6.85
CA ILE A 26 0.82 -6.73 7.69
C ILE A 26 1.64 -7.68 6.81
N GLY A 27 0.99 -8.42 5.91
CA GLY A 27 1.65 -9.37 5.03
C GLY A 27 2.65 -8.68 4.10
N HIS A 28 2.27 -7.53 3.53
CA HIS A 28 3.15 -6.75 2.68
C HIS A 28 4.35 -6.20 3.44
N THR A 29 4.13 -5.54 4.59
CA THR A 29 5.21 -5.02 5.44
C THR A 29 6.17 -6.14 5.85
N ALA A 30 5.64 -7.33 6.19
CA ALA A 30 6.47 -8.47 6.52
C ALA A 30 7.33 -8.92 5.31
N GLU A 31 6.74 -9.07 4.12
CA GLU A 31 7.49 -9.42 2.91
C GLU A 31 8.54 -8.36 2.57
N GLU A 32 8.26 -7.07 2.75
CA GLU A 32 9.23 -6.00 2.51
C GLU A 32 10.44 -6.05 3.46
N VAL A 33 10.25 -6.52 4.70
CA VAL A 33 11.31 -6.57 5.71
C VAL A 33 12.12 -7.88 5.62
N ILE A 34 11.46 -9.03 5.50
CA ILE A 34 12.10 -10.35 5.59
C ILE A 34 12.01 -11.19 4.30
N GLY A 35 11.37 -10.68 3.25
CA GLY A 35 11.22 -11.37 1.97
C GLY A 35 12.49 -11.37 1.12
N ASP A 36 12.42 -12.06 -0.03
CA ASP A 36 13.56 -12.19 -0.93
C ASP A 36 13.99 -10.82 -1.50
N GLY A 37 15.30 -10.56 -1.44
CA GLY A 37 15.86 -9.24 -1.78
C GLY A 37 15.65 -8.16 -0.71
N GLY A 38 15.00 -8.48 0.42
CA GLY A 38 14.78 -7.59 1.55
C GLY A 38 16.05 -7.24 2.33
N PRO A 39 16.00 -6.20 3.19
CA PRO A 39 14.85 -5.31 3.38
C PRO A 39 14.62 -4.32 2.22
N PHE A 40 13.38 -3.85 2.02
CA PHE A 40 13.02 -2.98 0.89
C PHE A 40 13.86 -1.68 0.84
N TRP A 41 14.17 -1.05 1.98
CA TRP A 41 15.03 0.15 1.99
C TRP A 41 16.47 -0.14 1.56
N CYS A 42 16.98 -1.36 1.81
CA CYS A 42 18.28 -1.82 1.31
C CYS A 42 18.22 -2.11 -0.19
N TYR A 43 17.13 -2.70 -0.68
CA TYR A 43 16.85 -2.82 -2.12
C TYR A 43 16.85 -1.43 -2.79
N TYR A 44 16.13 -0.47 -2.22
CA TYR A 44 16.06 0.90 -2.71
C TYR A 44 17.44 1.58 -2.72
N ARG A 45 18.21 1.40 -1.63
CA ARG A 45 19.61 1.89 -1.51
C ARG A 45 20.50 1.36 -2.63
N ARG A 46 20.42 0.05 -2.92
CA ARG A 46 21.20 -0.58 -4.00
C ARG A 46 20.84 0.00 -5.36
N HIS A 47 19.57 0.32 -5.60
CA HIS A 47 19.12 0.81 -6.90
C HIS A 47 19.47 2.29 -7.14
N PHE A 48 19.24 3.15 -6.15
CA PHE A 48 19.42 4.61 -6.30
C PHE A 48 20.77 5.12 -5.79
N GLY A 49 21.60 4.24 -5.21
CA GLY A 49 22.93 4.58 -4.66
C GLY A 49 22.88 5.42 -3.38
N ARG A 50 21.68 5.59 -2.81
CA ARG A 50 21.36 6.31 -1.57
C ARG A 50 20.16 5.64 -0.93
N GLY A 51 20.15 5.53 0.38
CA GLY A 51 19.02 4.96 1.08
C GLY A 51 19.16 5.01 2.59
N ILE A 52 18.12 4.53 3.25
CA ILE A 52 17.90 4.70 4.68
C ILE A 52 18.68 3.62 5.45
N ASP A 53 19.27 3.98 6.58
CA ASP A 53 19.95 3.03 7.47
C ASP A 53 18.95 2.06 8.10
N ASP A 54 19.39 0.85 8.45
CA ASP A 54 18.46 -0.22 8.84
C ASP A 54 17.51 0.14 9.97
N ILE A 55 18.01 0.79 11.03
CA ILE A 55 17.16 1.23 12.15
C ILE A 55 16.13 2.25 11.68
N LEU A 56 16.55 3.23 10.89
CA LEU A 56 15.66 4.26 10.34
C LEU A 56 14.66 3.66 9.33
N GLY A 57 15.08 2.65 8.57
CA GLY A 57 14.25 1.90 7.62
C GLY A 57 13.14 1.14 8.34
N VAL A 58 13.49 0.38 9.38
CA VAL A 58 12.53 -0.33 10.24
C VAL A 58 11.52 0.65 10.86
N ILE A 59 12.01 1.77 11.43
CA ILE A 59 11.14 2.78 12.04
C ILE A 59 10.17 3.36 11.00
N LEU A 60 10.69 3.76 9.83
CA LEU A 60 9.88 4.36 8.77
C LEU A 60 8.80 3.40 8.27
N PHE A 61 9.18 2.16 7.94
CA PHE A 61 8.25 1.16 7.41
C PHE A 61 7.21 0.74 8.45
N SER A 62 7.62 0.56 9.72
CA SER A 62 6.67 0.26 10.80
C SER A 62 5.69 1.41 11.04
N THR A 63 6.18 2.66 10.96
CA THR A 63 5.33 3.86 11.10
C THR A 63 4.35 3.97 9.93
N LEU A 64 4.83 3.75 8.70
CA LEU A 64 3.97 3.75 7.52
C LEU A 64 2.89 2.66 7.62
N ALA A 65 3.25 1.44 7.99
CA ALA A 65 2.31 0.36 8.23
C ALA A 65 1.25 0.73 9.28
N GLY A 66 1.68 1.33 10.40
CA GLY A 66 0.76 1.85 11.42
C GLY A 66 -0.20 2.92 10.88
N ILE A 67 0.30 3.86 10.08
CA ILE A 67 -0.53 4.89 9.43
C ILE A 67 -1.54 4.24 8.47
N LEU A 68 -1.13 3.27 7.65
CA LEU A 68 -2.03 2.56 6.74
C LEU A 68 -3.13 1.79 7.49
N ILE A 69 -2.80 1.18 8.64
CA ILE A 69 -3.78 0.53 9.52
C ILE A 69 -4.78 1.56 10.07
N LEU A 70 -4.31 2.72 10.55
CA LEU A 70 -5.19 3.78 11.03
C LEU A 70 -6.10 4.30 9.91
N LEU A 71 -5.56 4.50 8.71
CA LEU A 71 -6.34 4.91 7.54
C LEU A 71 -7.39 3.85 7.16
N ALA A 72 -7.08 2.55 7.31
CA ALA A 72 -8.06 1.48 7.11
C ALA A 72 -9.17 1.51 8.16
N ILE A 73 -8.85 1.76 9.43
CA ILE A 73 -9.86 1.92 10.49
C ILE A 73 -10.77 3.11 10.16
N TYR A 74 -10.21 4.29 9.90
CA TYR A 74 -11.01 5.47 9.62
C TYR A 74 -11.75 5.39 8.28
N GLY A 75 -11.15 4.78 7.26
CA GLY A 75 -11.72 4.63 5.93
C GLY A 75 -12.88 3.63 5.90
N TYR A 76 -12.64 2.41 6.39
CA TYR A 76 -13.63 1.33 6.32
C TYR A 76 -14.60 1.32 7.51
N LEU A 77 -14.11 1.44 8.75
CA LEU A 77 -14.97 1.29 9.92
C LEU A 77 -15.66 2.59 10.31
N CYS A 78 -14.99 3.74 10.15
CA CYS A 78 -15.57 5.05 10.44
C CYS A 78 -16.19 5.74 9.21
N GLY A 79 -16.09 5.14 8.01
CA GLY A 79 -16.71 5.64 6.79
C GLY A 79 -16.10 6.94 6.23
N SER A 80 -14.85 7.27 6.59
CA SER A 80 -14.18 8.48 6.07
C SER A 80 -13.69 8.26 4.64
N ALA A 81 -14.44 8.77 3.67
CA ALA A 81 -14.06 8.75 2.25
C ALA A 81 -12.68 9.37 2.01
N PHE A 82 -12.29 10.39 2.78
CA PHE A 82 -10.96 10.99 2.70
C PHE A 82 -9.86 10.02 3.13
N CYS A 83 -9.99 9.40 4.31
CA CYS A 83 -9.01 8.43 4.79
C CYS A 83 -8.91 7.21 3.89
N LEU A 84 -10.04 6.72 3.37
CA LEU A 84 -10.05 5.63 2.39
C LEU A 84 -9.37 6.06 1.08
N GLY A 85 -9.61 7.28 0.61
CA GLY A 85 -8.88 7.88 -0.51
C GLY A 85 -7.37 7.84 -0.30
N VAL A 86 -6.90 8.36 0.84
CA VAL A 86 -5.46 8.36 1.18
C VAL A 86 -4.89 6.95 1.23
N LEU A 87 -5.60 5.99 1.85
CA LEU A 87 -5.18 4.58 1.90
C LEU A 87 -5.00 3.98 0.50
N ILE A 88 -6.03 4.10 -0.34
CA ILE A 88 -6.05 3.51 -1.68
C ILE A 88 -5.02 4.18 -2.60
N GLY A 89 -4.85 5.50 -2.47
CA GLY A 89 -3.79 6.23 -3.19
C GLY A 89 -2.39 5.80 -2.79
N ALA A 90 -2.14 5.60 -1.49
CA ALA A 90 -0.86 5.11 -0.98
C ALA A 90 -0.56 3.69 -1.49
N ARG A 91 -1.54 2.78 -1.40
CA ARG A 91 -1.43 1.40 -1.87
C ARG A 91 -1.21 1.29 -3.37
N PHE A 92 -1.92 2.10 -4.14
CA PHE A 92 -1.70 2.15 -5.59
C PHE A 92 -0.32 2.71 -5.92
N GLY A 93 0.08 3.81 -5.28
CA GLY A 93 1.40 4.42 -5.47
C GLY A 93 2.53 3.45 -5.15
N ASP A 94 2.42 2.75 -4.03
CA ASP A 94 3.38 1.74 -3.62
C ASP A 94 3.44 0.55 -4.59
N ALA A 95 2.31 -0.13 -4.83
CA ALA A 95 2.29 -1.30 -5.70
C ALA A 95 2.73 -0.97 -7.14
N TRP A 96 2.27 0.16 -7.67
CA TRP A 96 2.57 0.54 -9.04
C TRP A 96 4.00 1.07 -9.19
N LEU A 97 4.43 1.99 -8.34
CA LEU A 97 5.74 2.64 -8.48
C LEU A 97 6.82 1.76 -7.82
N SER A 98 6.74 1.54 -6.52
CA SER A 98 7.74 0.82 -5.70
C SER A 98 7.99 -0.61 -6.17
N HIS A 99 6.99 -1.28 -6.75
CA HIS A 99 7.11 -2.69 -7.13
C HIS A 99 7.04 -2.92 -8.65
N VAL A 100 5.93 -2.59 -9.31
CA VAL A 100 5.76 -2.89 -10.74
C VAL A 100 6.74 -2.08 -11.61
N CYS A 101 6.78 -0.75 -11.46
CA CYS A 101 7.69 0.10 -12.23
C CYS A 101 9.16 -0.17 -11.87
N MET A 102 9.49 -0.36 -10.58
CA MET A 102 10.85 -0.75 -10.16
C MET A 102 11.30 -2.02 -10.86
N ARG A 103 10.47 -3.07 -10.84
CA ARG A 103 10.83 -4.37 -11.41
C ARG A 103 11.12 -4.27 -12.90
N ASN A 104 10.41 -3.41 -13.62
CA ASN A 104 10.64 -3.16 -15.05
C ASN A 104 11.93 -2.37 -15.32
N THR A 105 12.35 -1.50 -14.40
CA THR A 105 13.56 -0.66 -14.56
C THR A 105 14.83 -1.27 -13.95
N ALA A 106 14.70 -2.20 -13.01
CA ALA A 106 15.77 -3.04 -12.48
C ALA A 106 15.27 -4.48 -12.24
N PRO A 107 15.47 -5.37 -13.22
CA PRO A 107 15.19 -6.79 -13.06
C PRO A 107 16.03 -7.38 -11.92
N GLY A 108 15.37 -7.96 -10.91
CA GLY A 108 16.02 -8.56 -9.74
C GLY A 108 15.03 -8.70 -8.57
N PRO A 109 15.35 -9.48 -7.53
CA PRO A 109 14.48 -9.66 -6.37
C PRO A 109 13.98 -8.32 -5.84
N ASN A 110 12.66 -8.14 -5.83
CA ASN A 110 11.98 -6.94 -5.35
C ASN A 110 11.11 -7.39 -4.16
N PRO A 111 11.54 -7.11 -2.91
CA PRO A 111 10.82 -7.55 -1.72
C PRO A 111 9.46 -6.85 -1.67
N GLY A 112 8.38 -7.59 -1.38
CA GLY A 112 7.02 -7.04 -1.39
C GLY A 112 6.31 -7.09 -2.75
N LEU A 113 7.00 -7.48 -3.84
CA LEU A 113 6.37 -7.53 -5.17
C LEU A 113 5.19 -8.51 -5.22
N ALA A 114 5.27 -9.67 -4.57
CA ALA A 114 4.18 -10.66 -4.62
C ALA A 114 2.94 -10.15 -3.89
N THR A 115 3.10 -9.59 -2.70
CA THR A 115 1.99 -9.02 -1.92
C THR A 115 1.51 -7.66 -2.45
N SER A 116 2.31 -6.91 -3.21
CA SER A 116 1.87 -5.66 -3.83
C SER A 116 0.69 -5.85 -4.80
N LEU A 117 0.53 -7.06 -5.37
CA LEU A 117 -0.63 -7.41 -6.17
C LEU A 117 -1.93 -7.39 -5.34
N LEU A 118 -1.86 -7.70 -4.04
CA LEU A 118 -3.02 -7.64 -3.14
C LEU A 118 -3.49 -6.20 -2.91
N TYR A 119 -2.56 -5.23 -2.86
CA TYR A 119 -2.90 -3.81 -2.87
C TYR A 119 -3.60 -3.40 -4.16
N LEU A 120 -3.14 -3.86 -5.33
CA LEU A 120 -3.83 -3.59 -6.59
C LEU A 120 -5.22 -4.23 -6.66
N VAL A 121 -5.38 -5.44 -6.12
CA VAL A 121 -6.68 -6.10 -6.00
C VAL A 121 -7.62 -5.28 -5.11
N GLU A 122 -7.15 -4.80 -3.97
CA GLU A 122 -7.99 -3.95 -3.11
C GLU A 122 -8.38 -2.65 -3.80
N VAL A 123 -7.43 -1.96 -4.46
CA VAL A 123 -7.72 -0.75 -5.25
C VAL A 123 -8.83 -1.02 -6.27
N ALA A 124 -8.76 -2.13 -6.99
CA ALA A 124 -9.77 -2.52 -7.97
C ALA A 124 -11.13 -2.83 -7.29
N VAL A 125 -11.14 -3.61 -6.22
CA VAL A 125 -12.37 -3.96 -5.49
C VAL A 125 -13.05 -2.71 -4.93
N VAL A 126 -12.31 -1.82 -4.28
CA VAL A 126 -12.87 -0.58 -3.72
C VAL A 126 -13.42 0.30 -4.84
N THR A 127 -12.68 0.47 -5.94
CA THR A 127 -13.11 1.29 -7.08
C THR A 127 -14.39 0.75 -7.73
N LEU A 128 -14.52 -0.57 -7.85
CA LEU A 128 -15.66 -1.23 -8.52
C LEU A 128 -16.86 -1.44 -7.59
N SER A 129 -16.67 -1.42 -6.27
CA SER A 129 -17.72 -1.69 -5.29
C SER A 129 -18.66 -0.52 -5.02
N GLY A 130 -18.31 0.69 -5.47
CA GLY A 130 -19.10 1.90 -5.20
C GLY A 130 -18.93 2.45 -3.79
N VAL A 131 -18.00 1.91 -2.99
CA VAL A 131 -17.64 2.48 -1.68
C VAL A 131 -17.12 3.91 -1.89
N PRO A 132 -17.59 4.91 -1.13
CA PRO A 132 -17.16 6.30 -1.29
C PRO A 132 -15.65 6.48 -1.05
N VAL A 133 -14.92 6.89 -2.08
CA VAL A 133 -13.48 7.21 -2.01
C VAL A 133 -13.27 8.66 -2.42
N SER A 134 -12.52 9.42 -1.62
CA SER A 134 -12.15 10.80 -1.96
C SER A 134 -11.07 10.82 -3.05
N PRO A 135 -11.32 11.44 -4.21
CA PRO A 135 -10.30 11.62 -5.24
C PRO A 135 -9.14 12.51 -4.75
N LEU A 136 -9.43 13.47 -3.89
CA LEU A 136 -8.41 14.34 -3.29
C LEU A 136 -7.46 13.54 -2.37
N GLY A 137 -8.02 12.72 -1.47
CA GLY A 137 -7.22 11.85 -0.60
C GLY A 137 -6.34 10.90 -1.41
N PHE A 138 -6.91 10.28 -2.43
CA PHE A 138 -6.18 9.42 -3.38
C PHE A 138 -5.02 10.15 -4.03
N THR A 139 -5.29 11.33 -4.61
CA THR A 139 -4.30 12.11 -5.35
C THR A 139 -3.16 12.58 -4.45
N ILE A 140 -3.43 12.98 -3.21
CA ILE A 140 -2.40 13.39 -2.25
C ILE A 140 -1.45 12.23 -1.96
N ALA A 141 -2.00 11.07 -1.61
CA ALA A 141 -1.18 9.92 -1.22
C ALA A 141 -0.39 9.34 -2.40
N TRP A 142 -1.06 9.13 -3.54
CA TRP A 142 -0.38 8.71 -4.78
C TRP A 142 0.67 9.73 -5.22
N GLY A 143 0.34 11.02 -5.16
CA GLY A 143 1.24 12.11 -5.51
C GLY A 143 2.48 12.16 -4.63
N ALA A 144 2.37 11.83 -3.33
CA ALA A 144 3.52 11.72 -2.44
C ALA A 144 4.48 10.59 -2.87
N PHE A 145 3.95 9.41 -3.21
CA PHE A 145 4.74 8.31 -3.77
C PHE A 145 5.36 8.68 -5.12
N ALA A 146 4.60 9.31 -6.02
CA ALA A 146 5.08 9.76 -7.32
C ALA A 146 6.21 10.81 -7.18
N ALA A 147 6.08 11.76 -6.26
CA ALA A 147 7.10 12.75 -5.98
C ALA A 147 8.37 12.09 -5.42
N PHE A 148 8.24 11.20 -4.42
CA PHE A 148 9.36 10.44 -3.87
C PHE A 148 10.08 9.64 -4.96
N TRP A 149 9.32 8.96 -5.81
CA TRP A 149 9.82 8.19 -6.93
C TRP A 149 10.61 9.04 -7.92
N VAL A 150 10.00 10.12 -8.43
CA VAL A 150 10.62 11.03 -9.39
C VAL A 150 11.90 11.64 -8.81
N VAL A 151 11.85 12.14 -7.58
CA VAL A 151 13.03 12.70 -6.90
C VAL A 151 14.14 11.65 -6.80
N SER A 152 13.82 10.40 -6.46
CA SER A 152 14.80 9.31 -6.36
C SER A 152 15.51 9.05 -7.69
N PHE A 153 14.79 9.08 -8.81
CA PHE A 153 15.39 8.95 -10.14
C PHE A 153 16.25 10.16 -10.52
N LEU A 154 15.82 11.38 -10.20
CA LEU A 154 16.55 12.61 -10.51
C LEU A 154 17.88 12.71 -9.74
N ILE A 155 17.93 12.21 -8.51
CA ILE A 155 19.12 12.26 -7.66
C ILE A 155 19.98 10.99 -7.73
N ARG A 156 19.59 10.01 -8.56
CA ARG A 156 20.32 8.75 -8.72
C ARG A 156 21.76 9.06 -9.14
N LYS A 157 22.73 8.57 -8.36
CA LYS A 157 24.15 8.64 -8.79
C LYS A 157 24.29 7.79 -10.06
N ARG A 158 24.76 8.42 -11.13
CA ARG A 158 25.21 7.73 -12.35
C ARG A 158 26.50 6.97 -12.08
#